data_AF-A0A7C7C2H7-F1
#
_entry.id   AF-A0A7C7C2H7-F1
#
_cell.length_a   1.000
_cell.length_b   1.000
_cell.length_c   1.000
_cell.angle_alpha   90.00
_cell.angle_beta   90.00
_cell.angle_gamma   90.00
#
_symmetry.space_group_name_H-M   'P 1'
#
loop_
_entity.id
_entity.type
_entity.pdbx_description
1 polymer ?
#
loop_
_entity_poly.entity_id
_entity_poly.type
_entity_poly.pdbx_seq_one_letter_code
_entity_poly.pdbx_strand_id
1 'polypeptide(L)'
;MDDHTVGVSGFSTPQVMELDANGNLLICNLVVSGTNEELVYNHIESAYNGYVAIGYTKHNGFLAPVVTNFDHLLNIISSVVIPTYENNVAGVPVQIDGVGMHITKNIASGYIMSGFTGIINSVTPVDRKAFALELDFGLGVVWARSFDSPSNAGSEDFDMFTHGLTVNSDLFQGYFFSGSSNGSSSQEAAAVMLDTAGNVIWKTHYT
;
A
#
# COMPACT_ATOMS: atom_id res chain seq x y z
N MET A 1 23.45 -25.66 9.76
CA MET A 1 23.08 -26.06 8.39
C MET A 1 21.63 -25.67 8.29
N ASP A 2 21.38 -24.49 7.72
CA ASP A 2 20.02 -24.09 7.37
C ASP A 2 19.65 -24.88 6.12
N ASP A 3 18.86 -25.93 6.32
CA ASP A 3 18.28 -26.70 5.22
C ASP A 3 16.95 -26.06 4.84
N HIS A 4 17.02 -24.94 4.13
CA HIS A 4 15.88 -24.39 3.41
C HIS A 4 15.76 -25.06 2.04
N THR A 5 15.66 -26.39 1.98
CA THR A 5 15.10 -27.07 0.81
C THR A 5 13.63 -27.39 1.03
N VAL A 6 12.81 -26.34 1.01
CA VAL A 6 11.41 -26.51 0.62
C VAL A 6 11.40 -26.60 -0.90
N GLY A 7 11.66 -27.80 -1.41
CA GLY A 7 11.51 -28.18 -2.81
C GLY A 7 10.03 -28.25 -3.22
N VAL A 8 9.31 -27.15 -3.07
CA VAL A 8 7.95 -26.99 -3.57
C VAL A 8 8.00 -25.89 -4.62
N SER A 9 8.17 -26.30 -5.87
CA SER A 9 7.89 -25.44 -7.01
C SER A 9 6.40 -25.09 -6.99
N GLY A 10 6.08 -23.87 -6.56
CA GLY A 10 4.73 -23.31 -6.61
C GLY A 10 4.19 -22.96 -5.24
N PHE A 11 4.42 -21.71 -4.81
CA PHE A 11 3.45 -21.04 -3.93
C PHE A 11 2.20 -20.79 -4.78
N SER A 12 1.37 -21.82 -4.99
CA SER A 12 0.19 -21.73 -5.86
C SER A 12 -0.99 -21.02 -5.19
N THR A 13 -0.90 -20.74 -3.88
CA THR A 13 -1.93 -20.01 -3.14
C THR A 13 -1.28 -19.20 -2.02
N PRO A 14 -1.55 -17.89 -1.93
CA PRO A 14 -1.06 -17.06 -0.83
C PRO A 14 -1.50 -17.61 0.53
N GLN A 15 -0.66 -17.43 1.54
CA GLN A 15 -0.91 -17.88 2.91
C GLN A 15 -0.72 -16.72 3.87
N VAL A 16 -1.51 -16.72 4.94
CA VAL A 16 -1.30 -15.86 6.12
C VAL A 16 -0.99 -16.75 7.32
N MET A 17 0.02 -16.37 8.08
CA MET A 17 0.56 -17.17 9.17
C MET A 17 0.79 -16.31 10.41
N GLU A 18 0.52 -16.90 11.57
CA GLU A 18 0.91 -16.34 12.87
C GLU A 18 1.99 -17.22 13.49
N LEU A 19 3.07 -16.59 13.96
CA LEU A 19 4.18 -17.24 14.63
C LEU A 19 4.25 -16.77 16.09
N ASP A 20 4.65 -17.64 17.01
CA ASP A 20 4.96 -17.24 18.38
C ASP A 20 6.32 -16.51 18.46
N ALA A 21 6.68 -16.01 19.64
CA ALA A 21 7.94 -15.30 19.86
C ALA A 21 9.20 -16.17 19.66
N ASN A 22 9.06 -17.49 19.59
CA ASN A 22 10.15 -18.43 19.28
C ASN A 22 10.18 -18.81 17.78
N GLY A 23 9.26 -18.28 16.98
CA GLY A 23 9.13 -18.61 15.55
C GLY A 23 8.32 -19.88 15.27
N ASN A 24 7.61 -20.45 16.25
CA ASN A 24 6.76 -21.61 16.02
C ASN A 24 5.44 -21.19 15.35
N LEU A 25 4.97 -21.99 14.39
CA LEU A 25 3.70 -21.75 13.72
C LEU A 25 2.52 -21.98 14.66
N LEU A 26 1.70 -20.94 14.86
CA LEU A 26 0.46 -20.98 15.64
C LEU A 26 -0.76 -21.18 14.74
N ILE A 27 -0.86 -20.39 13.66
CA ILE A 27 -1.99 -20.38 12.72
C ILE A 27 -1.44 -20.32 11.30
N CYS A 28 -2.04 -21.05 10.37
CA CYS A 28 -1.78 -20.95 8.94
C CYS A 28 -3.06 -21.14 8.15
N ASN A 29 -3.48 -20.10 7.43
CA ASN A 29 -4.64 -20.16 6.55
C ASN A 29 -4.22 -19.91 5.10
N LEU A 30 -4.78 -20.72 4.20
CA LEU A 30 -4.74 -20.45 2.77
C LEU A 30 -5.68 -19.29 2.46
N VAL A 31 -5.17 -18.30 1.75
CA VAL A 31 -5.95 -17.17 1.24
C VAL A 31 -6.35 -17.50 -0.18
N VAL A 32 -7.50 -18.13 -0.33
CA VAL A 32 -8.05 -18.45 -1.65
C VAL A 32 -8.74 -17.21 -2.20
N SER A 33 -8.07 -16.46 -3.08
CA SER A 33 -8.76 -15.55 -3.99
C SER A 33 -9.45 -16.40 -5.05
N GLY A 34 -10.75 -16.20 -5.28
CA GLY A 34 -11.53 -17.01 -6.22
C GLY A 34 -11.13 -16.89 -7.70
N THR A 35 -10.01 -16.21 -8.01
CA THR A 35 -9.69 -15.71 -9.36
C THR A 35 -8.35 -16.18 -9.92
N ASN A 36 -7.56 -17.02 -9.21
CA ASN A 36 -6.18 -17.38 -9.61
C ASN A 36 -5.27 -16.15 -9.84
N GLU A 37 -5.63 -15.00 -9.27
CA GLU A 37 -4.87 -13.76 -9.41
C GLU A 37 -3.71 -13.75 -8.41
N GLU A 38 -2.55 -13.22 -8.82
CA GLU A 38 -1.41 -12.95 -7.94
C GLU A 38 -1.93 -12.15 -6.76
N LEU A 39 -1.78 -12.63 -5.53
CA LEU A 39 -2.15 -11.89 -4.33
C LEU A 39 -0.94 -11.90 -3.40
N VAL A 40 -0.48 -10.70 -3.07
CA VAL A 40 0.68 -10.48 -2.21
C VAL A 40 0.30 -9.46 -1.17
N TYR A 41 0.59 -9.75 0.10
CA TYR A 41 0.50 -8.78 1.19
C TYR A 41 1.89 -8.25 1.51
N ASN A 42 2.07 -6.94 1.35
CA ASN A 42 3.31 -6.23 1.64
C ASN A 42 3.42 -5.84 3.12
N HIS A 43 2.29 -5.64 3.78
CA HIS A 43 2.23 -5.31 5.20
C HIS A 43 0.99 -5.91 5.85
N ILE A 44 1.15 -6.38 7.09
CA ILE A 44 0.06 -6.80 7.98
C ILE A 44 0.31 -6.22 9.37
N GLU A 45 -0.72 -5.65 10.00
CA GLU A 45 -0.65 -5.17 11.38
C GLU A 45 -1.89 -5.57 12.19
N SER A 46 -1.74 -5.55 13.52
CA SER A 46 -2.85 -5.78 14.43
C SER A 46 -3.91 -4.68 14.30
N ALA A 47 -5.12 -5.09 13.95
CA ALA A 47 -6.30 -4.24 13.89
C ALA A 47 -7.29 -4.63 14.99
N TYR A 48 -8.35 -3.84 15.12
CA TYR A 48 -9.35 -3.89 16.20
C TYR A 48 -9.65 -5.30 16.78
N ASN A 49 -10.13 -6.25 15.97
CA ASN A 49 -10.46 -7.62 16.39
C ASN A 49 -9.72 -8.69 15.59
N GLY A 50 -8.47 -8.40 15.20
CA GLY A 50 -7.65 -9.30 14.40
C GLY A 50 -6.55 -8.53 13.70
N TYR A 51 -6.54 -8.59 12.37
CA TYR A 51 -5.46 -8.04 11.56
C TYR A 51 -6.01 -7.30 10.35
N VAL A 52 -5.25 -6.34 9.84
CA VAL A 52 -5.47 -5.75 8.53
C VAL A 52 -4.20 -5.92 7.72
N ALA A 53 -4.35 -6.35 6.46
CA ALA A 53 -3.24 -6.47 5.53
C ALA A 53 -3.48 -5.64 4.29
N ILE A 54 -2.39 -5.17 3.69
CA ILE A 54 -2.36 -4.46 2.43
C ILE A 54 -1.32 -5.09 1.52
N GLY A 55 -1.60 -5.10 0.23
CA GLY A 55 -0.60 -5.34 -0.79
C GLY A 55 -1.19 -5.11 -2.16
N TYR A 56 -1.12 -6.10 -3.04
CA TYR A 56 -1.69 -6.02 -4.37
C TYR A 56 -2.27 -7.35 -4.82
N THR A 57 -3.25 -7.26 -5.73
CA THR A 57 -3.73 -8.38 -6.52
C THR A 57 -3.72 -8.03 -8.01
N LYS A 58 -3.77 -9.03 -8.89
CA LYS A 58 -4.18 -8.78 -10.27
C LYS A 58 -5.69 -8.49 -10.31
N HIS A 59 -6.13 -7.52 -11.11
CA HIS A 59 -7.53 -7.14 -11.32
C HIS A 59 -7.69 -6.57 -12.74
N ASN A 60 -8.49 -7.23 -13.57
CA ASN A 60 -8.67 -6.88 -15.00
C ASN A 60 -7.36 -6.76 -15.79
N GLY A 61 -6.35 -7.57 -15.42
CA GLY A 61 -5.05 -7.58 -16.08
C GLY A 61 -4.01 -6.61 -15.51
N PHE A 62 -4.39 -5.72 -14.60
CA PHE A 62 -3.49 -4.77 -13.93
C PHE A 62 -3.25 -5.18 -12.48
N LEU A 63 -2.14 -4.75 -11.88
CA LEU A 63 -2.00 -4.82 -10.43
C LEU A 63 -2.87 -3.73 -9.77
N ALA A 64 -3.53 -4.08 -8.68
CA ALA A 64 -4.37 -3.18 -7.92
C ALA A 64 -4.13 -3.40 -6.43
N PRO A 65 -4.04 -2.33 -5.61
CA PRO A 65 -4.01 -2.45 -4.17
C PRO A 65 -5.18 -3.29 -3.64
N VAL A 66 -4.90 -4.15 -2.68
CA VAL A 66 -5.91 -4.98 -2.01
C VAL A 66 -5.75 -4.89 -0.52
N VAL A 67 -6.84 -4.60 0.17
CA VAL A 67 -6.88 -4.50 1.64
C VAL A 67 -7.77 -5.61 2.15
N THR A 68 -7.31 -6.34 3.16
CA THR A 68 -8.05 -7.45 3.75
C THR A 68 -8.07 -7.34 5.27
N ASN A 69 -9.27 -7.34 5.85
CA ASN A 69 -9.47 -7.52 7.28
C ASN A 69 -9.54 -9.02 7.59
N PHE A 70 -8.83 -9.42 8.63
CA PHE A 70 -8.85 -10.77 9.20
C PHE A 70 -9.35 -10.74 10.63
N ASP A 71 -9.97 -11.84 11.07
CA ASP A 71 -10.19 -12.08 12.49
C ASP A 71 -8.91 -12.52 13.22
N HIS A 72 -9.00 -12.72 14.53
CA HIS A 72 -7.90 -13.21 15.37
C HIS A 72 -7.41 -14.64 15.03
N LEU A 73 -8.12 -15.37 14.17
CA LEU A 73 -7.73 -16.69 13.67
C LEU A 73 -7.26 -16.63 12.21
N LEU A 74 -6.97 -15.42 11.70
CA LEU A 74 -6.59 -15.16 10.31
C LEU A 74 -7.63 -15.59 9.27
N ASN A 75 -8.92 -15.69 9.62
CA ASN A 75 -10.00 -15.86 8.66
C ASN A 75 -10.32 -14.51 8.01
N ILE A 76 -10.57 -14.50 6.70
CA ILE A 76 -10.98 -13.29 5.98
C ILE A 76 -12.37 -12.85 6.45
N ILE A 77 -12.45 -11.62 6.98
CA ILE A 77 -13.72 -10.97 7.32
C ILE A 77 -14.23 -10.19 6.11
N SER A 78 -13.37 -9.38 5.50
CA SER A 78 -13.69 -8.54 4.35
C SER A 78 -12.42 -8.27 3.54
N SER A 79 -12.58 -8.08 2.23
CA SER A 79 -11.50 -7.67 1.36
C SER A 79 -12.02 -6.70 0.29
N VAL A 80 -11.21 -5.70 -0.04
CA VAL A 80 -11.51 -4.75 -1.12
C VAL A 80 -10.31 -4.65 -2.05
N VAL A 81 -10.59 -4.71 -3.35
CA VAL A 81 -9.63 -4.33 -4.39
C VAL A 81 -9.89 -2.88 -4.75
N ILE A 82 -8.83 -2.07 -4.84
CA ILE A 82 -8.90 -0.63 -5.10
C ILE A 82 -8.22 -0.39 -6.46
N PRO A 83 -8.95 -0.44 -7.60
CA PRO A 83 -8.34 -0.22 -8.89
C PRO A 83 -7.80 1.21 -9.01
N THR A 84 -6.63 1.34 -9.64
CA THR A 84 -5.94 2.61 -9.84
C THR A 84 -6.11 3.10 -11.27
N TYR A 85 -6.31 4.41 -11.43
CA TYR A 85 -6.58 5.03 -12.73
C TYR A 85 -5.76 6.30 -12.91
N GLU A 86 -5.40 6.57 -14.17
CA GLU A 86 -4.83 7.84 -14.60
C GLU A 86 -5.56 8.33 -15.85
N ASN A 87 -5.63 9.66 -16.02
CA ASN A 87 -6.18 10.23 -17.25
C ASN A 87 -5.16 10.14 -18.38
N ASN A 88 -5.55 9.59 -19.53
CA ASN A 88 -4.75 9.66 -20.74
C ASN A 88 -4.67 11.10 -21.30
N VAL A 89 -3.95 11.29 -22.40
CA VAL A 89 -3.80 12.61 -23.08
C VAL A 89 -5.14 13.25 -23.50
N ALA A 90 -6.21 12.47 -23.61
CA ALA A 90 -7.56 12.95 -23.93
C ALA A 90 -8.43 13.19 -22.68
N GLY A 91 -7.86 13.05 -21.48
CA GLY A 91 -8.57 13.23 -20.20
C GLY A 91 -9.46 12.04 -19.81
N VAL A 92 -9.32 10.89 -20.48
CA VAL A 92 -10.12 9.69 -20.19
C VAL A 92 -9.40 8.82 -19.16
N PRO A 93 -10.06 8.41 -18.07
CA PRO A 93 -9.48 7.49 -17.09
C PRO A 93 -9.16 6.14 -17.74
N VAL A 94 -7.91 5.72 -17.61
CA VAL A 94 -7.42 4.39 -17.99
C VAL A 94 -6.87 3.71 -16.75
N GLN A 95 -7.13 2.42 -16.62
CA GLN A 95 -6.61 1.65 -15.49
C GLN A 95 -5.09 1.52 -15.64
N ILE A 96 -4.38 1.67 -14.54
CA ILE A 96 -2.93 1.51 -14.44
C ILE A 96 -2.60 0.59 -13.27
N ASP A 97 -1.38 0.06 -13.25
CA ASP A 97 -0.90 -0.74 -12.13
C ASP A 97 -0.83 0.09 -10.83
N GLY A 98 -1.10 -0.56 -9.71
CA GLY A 98 -0.99 0.02 -8.39
C GLY A 98 -0.68 -1.03 -7.33
N VAL A 99 0.09 -0.61 -6.33
CA VAL A 99 0.55 -1.46 -5.24
C VAL A 99 0.40 -0.75 -3.92
N GLY A 100 -0.32 -1.37 -2.98
CA GLY A 100 -0.35 -0.92 -1.59
C GLY A 100 0.90 -1.41 -0.85
N MET A 101 1.55 -0.53 -0.10
CA MET A 101 2.84 -0.81 0.55
C MET A 101 2.73 -0.86 2.07
N HIS A 102 1.92 0.03 2.65
CA HIS A 102 1.77 0.13 4.09
C HIS A 102 0.33 0.48 4.46
N ILE A 103 -0.13 -0.05 5.60
CA ILE A 103 -1.43 0.27 6.16
C ILE A 103 -1.27 0.45 7.66
N THR A 104 -1.93 1.46 8.21
CA THR A 104 -2.04 1.60 9.66
C THR A 104 -3.39 2.14 10.09
N LYS A 105 -3.84 1.84 11.31
CA LYS A 105 -5.04 2.43 11.92
C LYS A 105 -5.02 3.96 11.86
N ASN A 106 -6.13 4.58 11.46
CA ASN A 106 -6.28 6.04 11.48
C ASN A 106 -6.57 6.58 12.90
N ILE A 107 -6.74 7.91 13.04
CA ILE A 107 -7.01 8.57 14.33
C ILE A 107 -8.44 8.34 14.82
N ALA A 108 -9.38 8.21 13.89
CA ALA A 108 -10.81 8.24 14.19
C ALA A 108 -11.44 6.85 14.09
N SER A 109 -11.53 6.31 12.88
CA SER A 109 -12.24 5.07 12.56
C SER A 109 -11.83 4.55 11.19
N GLY A 110 -11.05 3.46 11.14
CA GLY A 110 -10.57 2.85 9.90
C GLY A 110 -9.04 2.88 9.77
N TYR A 111 -8.55 3.15 8.56
CA TYR A 111 -7.14 2.95 8.20
C TYR A 111 -6.64 4.06 7.29
N ILE A 112 -5.36 4.40 7.41
CA ILE A 112 -4.62 5.06 6.35
C ILE A 112 -3.72 4.06 5.65
N MET A 113 -3.53 4.21 4.35
CA MET A 113 -2.63 3.37 3.59
C MET A 113 -1.81 4.18 2.59
N SER A 114 -0.66 3.64 2.24
CA SER A 114 0.27 4.23 1.30
C SER A 114 0.67 3.23 0.23
N GLY A 115 1.19 3.74 -0.88
CA GLY A 115 1.70 2.90 -1.94
C GLY A 115 2.14 3.71 -3.14
N PHE A 116 2.08 3.08 -4.31
CA PHE A 116 2.36 3.74 -5.56
C PHE A 116 1.49 3.22 -6.70
N THR A 117 1.25 4.08 -7.69
CA THR A 117 0.73 3.68 -9.00
C THR A 117 1.83 3.73 -10.04
N GLY A 118 1.66 3.05 -11.16
CA GLY A 118 2.56 3.13 -12.30
C GLY A 118 3.30 1.83 -12.61
N ILE A 119 4.22 1.91 -13.58
CA ILE A 119 4.91 0.74 -14.10
C ILE A 119 5.96 0.25 -13.08
N ILE A 120 5.74 -0.95 -12.52
CA ILE A 120 6.55 -1.53 -11.43
C ILE A 120 8.01 -1.81 -11.85
N ASN A 121 8.24 -2.05 -13.13
CA ASN A 121 9.57 -2.32 -13.69
C ASN A 121 10.05 -1.19 -14.61
N SER A 122 9.57 0.03 -14.40
CA SER A 122 10.00 1.13 -15.25
C SER A 122 11.48 1.44 -15.04
N VAL A 123 12.21 1.55 -16.15
CA VAL A 123 13.55 2.14 -16.17
C VAL A 123 13.50 3.65 -16.37
N THR A 124 12.30 4.20 -16.59
CA THR A 124 12.04 5.64 -16.67
C THR A 124 11.49 6.12 -15.32
N PRO A 125 12.20 7.03 -14.63
CA PRO A 125 11.83 7.54 -13.31
C PRO A 125 10.38 8.05 -13.19
N VAL A 126 9.84 8.59 -14.29
CA VAL A 126 8.60 9.37 -14.32
C VAL A 126 7.30 8.57 -14.36
N ASP A 127 7.37 7.24 -14.32
CA ASP A 127 6.18 6.41 -14.54
C ASP A 127 5.49 5.99 -13.26
N ARG A 128 5.98 6.41 -12.09
CA ARG A 128 5.44 6.03 -10.78
C ARG A 128 5.03 7.24 -9.97
N LYS A 129 3.99 7.03 -9.16
CA LYS A 129 3.33 8.06 -8.35
C LYS A 129 3.08 7.53 -6.97
N ALA A 130 3.57 8.21 -5.95
CA ALA A 130 3.19 7.87 -4.59
C ALA A 130 1.70 8.18 -4.37
N PHE A 131 1.03 7.37 -3.55
CA PHE A 131 -0.34 7.68 -3.12
C PHE A 131 -0.51 7.53 -1.61
N ALA A 132 -1.52 8.22 -1.09
CA ALA A 132 -2.08 8.00 0.24
C ALA A 132 -3.61 7.92 0.15
N LEU A 133 -4.22 7.07 0.97
CA LEU A 133 -5.68 6.96 1.10
C LEU A 133 -6.09 6.81 2.56
N GLU A 134 -7.31 7.21 2.87
CA GLU A 134 -8.03 6.81 4.07
C GLU A 134 -9.19 5.89 3.70
N LEU A 135 -9.36 4.85 4.51
CA LEU A 135 -10.45 3.89 4.45
C LEU A 135 -11.24 3.93 5.75
N ASP A 136 -12.55 3.73 5.67
CA ASP A 136 -13.36 3.40 6.83
C ASP A 136 -13.17 1.93 7.26
N PHE A 137 -13.80 1.51 8.36
CA PHE A 137 -13.77 0.13 8.84
C PHE A 137 -14.34 -0.90 7.87
N GLY A 138 -15.30 -0.49 7.05
CA GLY A 138 -15.88 -1.29 5.98
C GLY A 138 -15.00 -1.37 4.74
N LEU A 139 -13.79 -0.79 4.79
CA LEU A 139 -12.84 -0.66 3.70
C LEU A 139 -13.35 0.24 2.56
N GLY A 140 -14.31 1.12 2.84
CA GLY A 140 -14.76 2.16 1.93
C GLY A 140 -13.74 3.31 1.86
N VAL A 141 -13.40 3.77 0.65
CA VAL A 141 -12.48 4.90 0.46
C VAL A 141 -13.15 6.19 0.93
N VAL A 142 -12.53 6.85 1.91
CA VAL A 142 -12.96 8.15 2.47
C VAL A 142 -12.33 9.29 1.64
N TRP A 143 -11.03 9.24 1.43
CA TRP A 143 -10.31 10.12 0.53
C TRP A 143 -9.09 9.42 -0.06
N ALA A 144 -8.62 9.94 -1.20
CA ALA A 144 -7.42 9.49 -1.87
C ALA A 144 -6.61 10.69 -2.39
N ARG A 145 -5.29 10.55 -2.41
CA ARG A 145 -4.33 11.53 -2.93
C ARG A 145 -3.22 10.80 -3.68
N SER A 146 -2.92 11.28 -4.87
CA SER A 146 -1.65 11.00 -5.53
C SER A 146 -0.69 12.15 -5.28
N PHE A 147 0.60 11.84 -5.27
CA PHE A 147 1.68 12.77 -5.07
C PHE A 147 2.62 12.62 -6.25
N ASP A 148 2.55 13.61 -7.15
CA ASP A 148 3.51 13.81 -8.22
C ASP A 148 4.11 15.22 -8.07
N SER A 149 5.18 15.49 -8.80
CA SER A 149 5.44 16.85 -9.28
C SER A 149 5.03 16.97 -10.75
N PRO A 150 4.95 18.19 -11.32
CA PRO A 150 4.25 18.39 -12.58
C PRO A 150 4.92 17.58 -13.71
N SER A 151 4.10 16.82 -14.43
CA SER A 151 4.26 15.92 -15.60
C SER A 151 5.37 16.11 -16.65
N ASN A 152 6.43 16.85 -16.36
CA ASN A 152 7.53 17.11 -17.28
C ASN A 152 8.66 16.11 -17.03
N ALA A 153 9.18 15.50 -18.09
CA ALA A 153 10.34 14.63 -17.98
C ALA A 153 11.50 15.35 -17.28
N GLY A 154 11.99 14.78 -16.17
CA GLY A 154 13.08 15.33 -15.37
C GLY A 154 12.67 16.27 -14.21
N SER A 155 11.38 16.40 -13.90
CA SER A 155 10.92 17.04 -12.66
C SER A 155 10.95 16.06 -11.48
N GLU A 156 11.27 16.55 -10.29
CA GLU A 156 11.36 15.74 -9.06
C GLU A 156 9.99 15.18 -8.65
N ASP A 157 9.65 13.91 -8.88
CA ASP A 157 8.36 13.34 -8.48
C ASP A 157 8.45 12.56 -7.17
N PHE A 158 7.28 12.29 -6.55
CA PHE A 158 7.21 11.33 -5.45
C PHE A 158 6.96 9.97 -6.07
N ASP A 159 7.96 9.11 -5.99
CA ASP A 159 7.99 7.85 -6.71
C ASP A 159 7.11 6.81 -6.00
N MET A 160 7.30 6.67 -4.69
CA MET A 160 6.49 5.77 -3.86
C MET A 160 6.44 6.19 -2.40
N PHE A 161 5.33 5.86 -1.73
CA PHE A 161 5.30 5.82 -0.26
C PHE A 161 5.32 4.39 0.24
N THR A 162 6.36 4.07 1.01
CA THR A 162 6.58 2.76 1.61
C THR A 162 6.11 2.71 3.06
N HIS A 163 5.79 3.85 3.67
CA HIS A 163 5.37 3.93 5.06
C HIS A 163 4.33 5.04 5.27
N GLY A 164 3.40 4.80 6.19
CA GLY A 164 2.37 5.75 6.61
C GLY A 164 2.08 5.61 8.09
N LEU A 165 2.01 6.72 8.81
CA LEU A 165 1.78 6.77 10.25
C LEU A 165 0.70 7.75 10.61
N THR A 166 -0.11 7.34 11.58
CA THR A 166 -1.03 8.22 12.27
C THR A 166 -0.27 9.05 13.30
N VAL A 167 -0.38 10.37 13.20
CA VAL A 167 0.15 11.31 14.18
C VAL A 167 -1.01 11.83 15.02
N ASN A 168 -1.07 11.39 16.27
CA ASN A 168 -2.10 11.80 17.21
C ASN A 168 -1.46 12.42 18.46
N SER A 169 -1.21 13.73 18.43
CA SER A 169 -0.60 14.47 19.52
C SER A 169 -1.44 15.71 19.88
N ASP A 170 -1.23 16.24 21.08
CA ASP A 170 -1.92 17.45 21.55
C ASP A 170 -1.62 18.69 20.69
N LEU A 171 -0.46 18.70 20.01
CA LEU A 171 -0.03 19.80 19.15
C LEU A 171 -0.55 19.66 17.72
N PHE A 172 -0.74 18.42 17.26
CA PHE A 172 -1.09 18.14 15.89
C PHE A 172 -1.72 16.74 15.74
N GLN A 173 -2.77 16.67 14.92
CA GLN A 173 -3.43 15.44 14.49
C GLN A 173 -3.48 15.35 12.97
N GLY A 174 -3.03 14.23 12.41
CA GLY A 174 -3.05 13.96 10.99
C GLY A 174 -2.18 12.78 10.61
N TYR A 175 -1.62 12.80 9.41
CA TYR A 175 -1.00 11.62 8.82
C TYR A 175 0.36 11.96 8.22
N PHE A 176 1.36 11.18 8.57
CA PHE A 176 2.71 11.28 8.04
C PHE A 176 2.96 10.14 7.06
N PHE A 177 3.44 10.45 5.86
CA PHE A 177 3.82 9.46 4.86
C PHE A 177 5.28 9.66 4.46
N SER A 178 5.98 8.56 4.20
CA SER A 178 7.35 8.61 3.71
C SER A 178 7.65 7.51 2.70
N GLY A 179 8.66 7.76 1.88
CA GLY A 179 9.17 6.81 0.91
C GLY A 179 10.26 7.47 0.08
N SER A 180 10.17 7.35 -1.25
CA SER A 180 11.17 7.92 -2.14
C SER A 180 10.60 8.92 -3.14
N SER A 181 11.50 9.78 -3.61
CA SER A 181 11.30 10.70 -4.72
C SER A 181 12.41 10.53 -5.75
N ASN A 182 12.13 10.84 -7.01
CA ASN A 182 13.18 10.93 -8.01
C ASN A 182 13.85 12.29 -7.92
N GLY A 183 15.10 12.32 -7.48
CA GLY A 183 15.99 13.47 -7.61
C GLY A 183 16.56 13.61 -9.02
N SER A 184 17.29 14.69 -9.26
CA SER A 184 17.92 14.97 -10.57
C SER A 184 18.93 13.91 -11.03
N SER A 185 19.49 13.09 -10.12
CA SER A 185 20.46 12.05 -10.43
C SER A 185 20.37 10.77 -9.56
N SER A 186 19.48 10.74 -8.57
CA SER A 186 19.37 9.63 -7.60
C SER A 186 17.98 9.55 -6.99
N GLN A 187 17.65 8.39 -6.42
CA GLN A 187 16.51 8.26 -5.52
C GLN A 187 16.80 9.00 -4.21
N GLU A 188 15.84 9.80 -3.78
CA GLU A 188 15.91 10.64 -2.59
C GLU A 188 14.83 10.24 -1.59
N ALA A 189 15.01 10.58 -0.32
CA ALA A 189 13.99 10.31 0.68
C ALA A 189 12.88 11.36 0.58
N ALA A 190 11.63 10.94 0.69
CA ALA A 190 10.47 11.82 0.56
C ALA A 190 9.56 11.72 1.79
N ALA A 191 9.00 12.84 2.21
CA ALA A 191 8.08 12.91 3.35
C ALA A 191 6.93 13.89 3.10
N VAL A 192 5.74 13.53 3.56
CA VAL A 192 4.53 14.32 3.44
C VAL A 192 3.74 14.28 4.75
N MET A 193 3.19 15.44 5.11
CA MET A 193 2.27 15.59 6.21
C MET A 193 0.91 16.05 5.73
N LEU A 194 -0.13 15.31 6.12
CA LEU A 194 -1.52 15.61 5.84
C LEU A 194 -2.27 15.95 7.13
N ASP A 195 -3.30 16.77 7.02
CA ASP A 195 -4.33 16.89 8.05
C ASP A 195 -5.28 15.66 8.03
N THR A 196 -6.24 15.63 8.97
CA THR A 196 -7.21 14.53 9.07
C THR A 196 -8.22 14.47 7.92
N ALA A 197 -8.29 15.48 7.06
CA ALA A 197 -9.10 15.49 5.86
C ALA A 197 -8.29 15.14 4.59
N GLY A 198 -7.02 14.75 4.74
CA GLY A 198 -6.13 14.42 3.64
C GLY A 198 -5.62 15.64 2.85
N ASN A 199 -5.65 16.84 3.43
CA ASN A 199 -5.05 18.03 2.83
C ASN A 199 -3.57 18.10 3.17
N VAL A 200 -2.75 18.49 2.19
CA VAL A 200 -1.31 18.64 2.37
C VAL A 200 -1.03 19.85 3.26
N ILE A 201 -0.31 19.61 4.36
CA ILE A 201 0.22 20.66 5.23
C ILE A 201 1.60 21.04 4.75
N TRP A 202 2.46 20.03 4.55
CA TRP A 202 3.77 20.19 3.96
C TRP A 202 4.20 18.92 3.25
N LYS A 203 5.13 19.06 2.30
CA LYS A 203 5.81 17.96 1.62
C LYS A 203 7.25 18.38 1.35
N THR A 204 8.18 17.44 1.46
CA THR A 204 9.61 17.67 1.24
C THR A 204 10.28 16.41 0.72
N HIS A 205 11.36 16.58 -0.03
CA HIS A 205 12.35 15.55 -0.31
C HIS A 205 13.67 15.91 0.39
N TYR A 206 14.56 14.95 0.52
CA TYR A 206 15.86 15.09 1.16
C TYR A 206 16.96 14.46 0.29
N THR A 207 17.97 15.28 -0.04
CA THR A 207 19.17 14.96 -0.83
C THR A 207 20.35 14.56 0.03
#